data_AF-A0A7V8ZHV7-F1
#
_entry.id   AF-A0A7V8ZHV7-F1
#
_cell.length_a   1.000
_cell.length_b   1.000
_cell.length_c   1.000
_cell.angle_alpha   90.00
_cell.angle_beta   90.00
_cell.angle_gamma   90.00
#
_symmetry.space_group_name_H-M   'P 1'
#
loop_
_entity.id
_entity.type
_entity.pdbx_description
1 polymer ?
#
loop_
_entity_poly.entity_id
_entity_poly.type
_entity_poly.pdbx_seq_one_letter_code
_entity_poly.pdbx_strand_id
1 'polypeptide(L)'
;MDWFRDEPGTRAVAPHVLVLMPLGALVAWWAFDEGGYQPVDWQPGAVLALLLAALVVCTPTLRVARRPTRRGLVALGAFALYTAWSYASVGWAGSTGTALEGSHRCALLLAAMVVTCGAAPPPKVLWGAATFVAGVIGLAALVTLRRIDAADAALGLFLDGRLLAGLGYFNADAAFFTTGALLACVAASQRRTP
;
A
#
# COMPACT_ATOMS: atom_id res chain seq x y z
N MET A 1 29.61 34.11 -28.30
CA MET A 1 28.14 34.24 -28.33
C MET A 1 27.64 32.87 -27.92
N ASP A 2 27.71 32.61 -26.61
CA ASP A 2 27.87 31.27 -26.03
C ASP A 2 26.57 30.82 -25.36
N TRP A 3 25.48 30.79 -26.12
CA TRP A 3 24.14 30.49 -25.62
C TRP A 3 23.74 29.00 -25.71
N PHE A 4 24.61 28.14 -26.25
CA PHE A 4 24.32 26.71 -26.47
C PHE A 4 25.06 25.77 -25.49
N ARG A 5 25.34 26.20 -24.26
CA ARG A 5 25.82 25.29 -23.21
C ARG A 5 24.65 24.78 -22.38
N ASP A 6 24.38 23.49 -22.57
CA ASP A 6 23.62 22.58 -21.71
C ASP A 6 22.16 22.97 -21.45
N GLU A 7 21.25 22.49 -22.30
CA GLU A 7 19.94 22.09 -21.80
C GLU A 7 20.03 20.64 -21.29
N PRO A 8 20.13 20.38 -19.97
CA PRO A 8 19.88 19.06 -19.41
C PRO A 8 18.37 18.78 -19.49
N GLY A 9 17.87 18.57 -20.71
CA GLY A 9 16.45 18.48 -21.05
C GLY A 9 15.89 17.05 -21.03
N THR A 10 16.71 16.02 -20.81
CA THR A 10 16.18 14.73 -20.36
C THR A 10 15.99 14.85 -18.85
N ARG A 11 14.78 15.24 -18.43
CA ARG A 11 14.32 15.05 -17.06
C ARG A 11 14.44 13.56 -16.77
N ALA A 12 15.56 13.14 -16.19
CA ALA A 12 15.73 11.79 -15.71
C ALA A 12 14.50 11.49 -14.85
N VAL A 13 13.68 10.53 -15.28
CA VAL A 13 12.55 10.07 -14.49
C VAL A 13 13.12 9.76 -13.13
N ALA A 14 12.70 10.51 -12.13
CA ALA A 14 13.35 10.46 -10.84
C ALA A 14 13.30 8.99 -10.36
N PRO A 15 14.43 8.38 -9.95
CA PRO A 15 14.56 6.93 -9.82
C PRO A 15 13.49 6.26 -8.95
N HIS A 16 12.89 7.02 -8.02
CA HIS A 16 11.76 6.58 -7.20
C HIS A 16 10.46 6.37 -7.99
N VAL A 17 10.22 7.10 -9.08
CA VAL A 17 9.04 6.93 -9.95
C VAL A 17 9.04 5.55 -10.60
N LEU A 18 10.20 5.04 -11.01
CA LEU A 18 10.33 3.73 -11.66
C LEU A 18 9.83 2.57 -10.81
N VAL A 19 9.90 2.71 -9.47
CA VAL A 19 9.50 1.65 -8.54
C VAL A 19 8.18 1.94 -7.83
N LEU A 20 7.89 3.21 -7.54
CA LEU A 20 6.65 3.59 -6.86
C LEU A 20 5.44 3.63 -7.80
N MET A 21 5.62 3.96 -9.08
CA MET A 21 4.51 4.05 -10.02
C MET A 21 3.91 2.68 -10.34
N PRO A 22 4.68 1.62 -10.67
CA PRO A 22 4.12 0.29 -10.86
C PRO A 22 3.48 -0.28 -9.59
N LEU A 23 4.11 -0.06 -8.43
CA LEU A 23 3.55 -0.49 -7.14
C LEU A 23 2.22 0.25 -6.83
N GLY A 24 2.17 1.55 -7.07
CA GLY A 24 0.96 2.35 -6.89
C GLY A 24 -0.15 1.96 -7.87
N ALA A 25 0.19 1.67 -9.13
CA ALA A 25 -0.76 1.18 -10.13
C ALA A 25 -1.34 -0.19 -9.76
N LEU A 26 -0.51 -1.11 -9.24
CA LEU A 26 -0.95 -2.40 -8.73
C LEU A 26 -1.97 -2.24 -7.60
N VAL A 27 -1.64 -1.41 -6.59
CA VAL A 27 -2.55 -1.15 -5.47
C VAL A 27 -3.84 -0.48 -5.93
N ALA A 28 -3.75 0.44 -6.89
CA ALA A 28 -4.93 1.08 -7.47
C ALA A 28 -5.81 0.06 -8.22
N TRP A 29 -5.22 -0.87 -8.96
CA TRP A 29 -5.95 -1.94 -9.64
C TRP A 29 -6.66 -2.87 -8.64
N TRP A 30 -5.98 -3.32 -7.59
CA TRP A 30 -6.59 -4.13 -6.53
C TRP A 30 -7.76 -3.43 -5.86
N ALA A 31 -7.73 -2.11 -5.73
CA ALA A 31 -8.86 -1.36 -5.16
C ALA A 31 -10.15 -1.48 -6.01
N PHE A 32 -10.06 -1.79 -7.29
CA PHE A 32 -11.21 -2.04 -8.16
C PHE A 32 -11.67 -3.50 -8.19
N ASP A 33 -10.90 -4.41 -7.59
CA ASP A 33 -11.06 -5.85 -7.71
C ASP A 33 -11.01 -6.52 -6.32
N GLU A 34 -12.02 -6.24 -5.48
CA GLU A 34 -12.18 -6.79 -4.13
C GLU A 34 -10.94 -6.65 -3.21
N GLY A 35 -10.10 -5.64 -3.46
CA GLY A 35 -8.85 -5.44 -2.72
C GLY A 35 -7.72 -6.41 -3.12
N GLY A 36 -7.86 -7.12 -4.24
CA GLY A 36 -6.95 -8.16 -4.69
C GLY A 36 -7.00 -9.41 -3.81
N TYR A 37 -8.16 -9.75 -3.24
CA TYR A 37 -8.22 -10.82 -2.25
C TYR A 37 -7.93 -12.21 -2.83
N GLN A 38 -8.41 -12.50 -4.05
CA GLN A 38 -8.29 -13.83 -4.64
C GLN A 38 -6.83 -14.11 -5.01
N PRO A 39 -6.38 -15.38 -4.88
CA PRO A 39 -5.03 -15.78 -5.27
C PRO A 39 -4.62 -15.36 -6.67
N VAL A 40 -5.54 -15.42 -7.63
CA VAL A 40 -5.30 -15.02 -9.02
C VAL A 40 -4.98 -13.53 -9.17
N ASP A 41 -5.45 -12.68 -8.25
CA ASP A 41 -5.27 -11.23 -8.32
C ASP A 41 -4.02 -10.79 -7.57
N TRP A 42 -3.76 -11.31 -6.36
CA TRP A 42 -2.62 -10.85 -5.58
C TRP A 42 -1.30 -11.54 -5.90
N GLN A 43 -1.30 -12.80 -6.37
CA GLN A 43 -0.04 -13.51 -6.62
C GLN A 43 0.82 -12.86 -7.70
N PRO A 44 0.29 -12.40 -8.86
CA PRO A 44 1.08 -11.66 -9.84
C PRO A 44 1.65 -10.36 -9.25
N GLY A 45 0.86 -9.66 -8.43
CA GLY A 45 1.30 -8.46 -7.75
C GLY A 45 2.36 -8.72 -6.69
N ALA A 46 2.35 -9.86 -6.01
CA ALA A 46 3.40 -10.30 -5.10
C ALA A 46 4.73 -10.51 -5.83
N VAL A 47 4.71 -11.15 -6.99
CA VAL A 47 5.90 -11.30 -7.84
C VAL A 47 6.42 -9.93 -8.27
N LEU A 48 5.55 -9.04 -8.75
CA LEU A 48 5.94 -7.68 -9.12
C LEU A 48 6.57 -6.93 -7.94
N ALA A 49 5.94 -6.95 -6.77
CA ALA A 49 6.45 -6.29 -5.57
C ALA A 49 7.82 -6.83 -5.14
N LEU A 50 8.03 -8.14 -5.21
CA LEU A 50 9.32 -8.79 -4.94
C LEU A 50 10.40 -8.37 -5.94
N LEU A 51 10.06 -8.31 -7.24
CA LEU A 51 10.98 -7.85 -8.27
C LEU A 51 11.37 -6.38 -8.07
N LEU A 52 10.40 -5.52 -7.74
CA LEU A 52 10.66 -4.12 -7.42
C LEU A 52 11.51 -3.97 -6.15
N ALA A 53 11.24 -4.77 -5.11
CA ALA A 53 12.05 -4.78 -3.89
C ALA A 53 13.49 -5.22 -4.17
N ALA A 54 13.67 -6.30 -4.94
CA ALA A 54 14.98 -6.76 -5.39
C ALA A 54 15.69 -5.69 -6.20
N LEU A 55 14.99 -4.99 -7.10
CA LEU A 55 15.53 -3.90 -7.89
C LEU A 55 16.00 -2.72 -7.02
N VAL A 56 15.23 -2.33 -6.00
CA VAL A 56 15.62 -1.29 -5.02
C VAL A 56 16.82 -1.72 -4.17
N VAL A 57 16.89 -2.99 -3.80
CA VAL A 57 18.01 -3.52 -3.02
C VAL A 57 19.28 -3.65 -3.88
N CYS A 58 19.20 -4.16 -5.09
CA CYS A 58 20.36 -4.44 -5.92
C CYS A 58 20.90 -3.22 -6.68
N THR A 59 20.12 -2.16 -6.82
CA THR A 59 20.49 -0.98 -7.62
C THR A 59 20.65 0.27 -6.74
N PRO A 60 21.87 0.62 -6.30
CA PRO A 60 22.12 1.74 -5.38
C PRO A 60 21.64 3.09 -5.90
N THR A 61 21.60 3.28 -7.23
CA THR A 61 21.11 4.52 -7.86
C THR A 61 19.60 4.69 -7.75
N LEU A 62 18.85 3.62 -7.47
CA LEU A 62 17.42 3.66 -7.18
C LEU A 62 17.13 3.92 -5.70
N ARG A 63 18.12 3.73 -4.82
CA ARG A 63 18.02 4.10 -3.40
C ARG A 63 18.13 5.62 -3.28
N VAL A 64 17.16 6.25 -2.62
CA VAL A 64 17.10 7.71 -2.52
C VAL A 64 18.21 8.29 -1.64
N ALA A 65 18.55 9.56 -1.91
CA ALA A 65 19.50 10.41 -1.19
C ALA A 65 19.29 10.53 0.34
N ARG A 66 18.14 10.11 0.89
CA ARG A 66 17.88 10.05 2.33
C ARG A 66 17.88 8.60 2.79
N ARG A 67 18.87 8.25 3.62
CA ARG A 67 18.94 6.93 4.26
C ARG A 67 17.68 6.69 5.11
N PRO A 68 17.17 5.45 5.16
CA PRO A 68 16.10 5.08 6.08
C PRO A 68 16.45 5.48 7.50
N THR A 69 15.48 6.00 8.25
CA THR A 69 15.70 6.35 9.66
C THR A 69 15.97 5.08 10.47
N ARG A 70 16.68 5.20 11.60
CA ARG A 70 16.91 4.06 12.52
C ARG A 70 15.59 3.38 12.92
N ARG A 71 14.53 4.17 13.15
CA ARG A 71 13.18 3.66 13.46
C ARG A 71 12.59 2.88 12.28
N GLY A 72 12.73 3.40 11.06
CA GLY A 72 12.30 2.71 9.85
C GLY A 72 13.02 1.38 9.62
N LEU A 73 14.33 1.34 9.89
CA LEU A 73 15.11 0.10 9.83
C LEU A 73 14.69 -0.92 10.89
N VAL A 74 14.42 -0.46 12.12
CA VAL A 74 13.91 -1.33 13.19
C VAL A 74 12.53 -1.89 12.81
N ALA A 75 11.62 -1.07 12.30
CA ALA A 75 10.31 -1.52 11.85
C ALA A 75 10.42 -2.52 10.69
N LEU A 76 11.27 -2.24 9.71
CA LEU A 76 11.53 -3.14 8.57
C LEU A 76 12.12 -4.48 9.04
N GLY A 77 13.11 -4.44 9.94
CA GLY A 77 13.74 -5.63 10.49
C GLY A 77 12.78 -6.46 11.35
N ALA A 78 11.97 -5.82 12.19
CA ALA A 78 10.94 -6.49 12.98
C ALA A 78 9.90 -7.17 12.08
N PHE A 79 9.47 -6.50 11.00
CA PHE A 79 8.52 -7.07 10.06
C PHE A 79 9.14 -8.19 9.23
N ALA A 80 10.40 -8.07 8.83
CA ALA A 80 11.14 -9.17 8.18
C ALA A 80 11.25 -10.39 9.08
N LEU A 81 11.55 -10.20 10.37
CA LEU A 81 11.60 -11.29 11.35
C LEU A 81 10.23 -11.94 11.54
N TYR A 82 9.16 -11.15 11.61
CA TYR A 82 7.79 -11.65 11.65
C TYR A 82 7.44 -12.47 10.40
N THR A 83 7.80 -12.00 9.21
CA THR A 83 7.59 -12.75 7.96
C THR A 83 8.36 -14.07 7.97
N ALA A 84 9.64 -14.07 8.40
CA ALA A 84 10.43 -15.29 8.53
C ALA A 84 9.82 -16.27 9.54
N TRP A 85 9.33 -15.76 10.68
CA TRP A 85 8.61 -16.54 11.67
C TRP A 85 7.31 -17.13 11.11
N SER A 86 6.58 -16.36 10.31
CA SER A 86 5.36 -16.82 9.62
C SER A 86 5.65 -18.04 8.74
N TYR A 87 6.71 -17.99 7.93
CA TYR A 87 7.15 -19.14 7.13
C TYR A 87 7.62 -20.32 7.98
N ALA A 88 8.36 -20.08 9.07
CA ALA A 88 8.75 -21.14 10.00
C ALA A 88 7.51 -21.84 10.56
N SER A 89 6.45 -21.08 10.88
CA SER A 89 5.22 -21.60 11.47
C SER A 89 4.45 -22.57 10.60
N VAL A 90 4.67 -22.55 9.28
CA VAL A 90 4.14 -23.55 8.35
C VAL A 90 4.54 -24.96 8.78
N GLY A 91 5.73 -25.14 9.36
CA GLY A 91 6.24 -26.45 9.78
C GLY A 91 5.46 -27.13 10.91
N TRP A 92 4.70 -26.36 11.70
CA TRP A 92 3.87 -26.89 12.79
C TRP A 92 2.40 -26.45 12.71
N ALA A 93 2.00 -25.89 11.56
CA ALA A 93 0.62 -25.45 11.35
C ALA A 93 -0.31 -26.64 11.14
N GLY A 94 -1.47 -26.63 11.80
CA GLY A 94 -2.54 -27.62 11.58
C GLY A 94 -3.16 -27.54 10.18
N SER A 95 -3.00 -26.40 9.48
CA SER A 95 -3.31 -26.23 8.06
C SER A 95 -2.12 -25.55 7.37
N THR A 96 -1.27 -26.37 6.74
CA THR A 96 -0.04 -25.89 6.09
C THR A 96 -0.33 -24.97 4.90
N GLY A 97 -1.37 -25.27 4.10
CA GLY A 97 -1.77 -24.45 2.96
C GLY A 97 -2.18 -23.03 3.36
N THR A 98 -3.03 -22.91 4.38
CA THR A 98 -3.48 -21.60 4.89
C THR A 98 -2.32 -20.81 5.51
N ALA A 99 -1.44 -21.49 6.25
CA ALA A 99 -0.26 -20.86 6.85
C ALA A 99 0.73 -20.36 5.78
N LEU A 100 0.93 -21.15 4.72
CA LEU A 100 1.80 -20.78 3.61
C LEU A 100 1.23 -19.58 2.84
N GLU A 101 -0.07 -19.57 2.57
CA GLU A 101 -0.75 -18.45 1.91
C GLU A 101 -0.65 -17.16 2.74
N GLY A 102 -0.86 -17.25 4.05
CA GLY A 102 -0.66 -16.13 4.98
C GLY A 102 0.79 -15.63 4.97
N SER A 103 1.76 -16.53 4.90
CA SER A 103 3.18 -16.20 4.80
C SER A 103 3.52 -15.48 3.50
N HIS A 104 2.95 -15.90 2.37
CA HIS A 104 3.09 -15.21 1.08
C HIS A 104 2.54 -13.78 1.12
N ARG A 105 1.39 -13.56 1.77
CA ARG A 105 0.84 -12.21 1.98
C ARG A 105 1.77 -11.36 2.83
N CYS A 106 2.40 -11.92 3.87
CA CYS A 106 3.41 -11.21 4.67
C CYS A 106 4.63 -10.82 3.81
N ALA A 107 5.10 -11.71 2.93
CA ALA A 107 6.22 -11.44 2.03
C ALA A 107 5.91 -10.31 1.02
N LEU A 108 4.69 -10.30 0.45
CA LEU A 108 4.21 -9.22 -0.41
C LEU A 108 4.26 -7.87 0.32
N LEU A 109 3.70 -7.80 1.53
CA LEU A 109 3.68 -6.56 2.32
C LEU A 109 5.09 -6.11 2.70
N LEU A 110 5.98 -7.05 3.03
CA LEU A 110 7.38 -6.75 3.32
C LEU A 110 8.07 -6.18 2.08
N ALA A 111 7.84 -6.74 0.90
CA ALA A 111 8.38 -6.25 -0.36
C ALA A 111 7.91 -4.81 -0.65
N ALA A 112 6.61 -4.54 -0.49
CA ALA A 112 6.07 -3.19 -0.61
C ALA A 112 6.71 -2.21 0.40
N MET A 113 6.96 -2.65 1.63
CA MET A 113 7.65 -1.85 2.66
C MET A 113 9.12 -1.57 2.28
N VAL A 114 9.84 -2.55 1.71
CA VAL A 114 11.20 -2.36 1.19
C VAL A 114 11.23 -1.33 0.07
N VAL A 115 10.30 -1.43 -0.90
CA VAL A 115 10.21 -0.49 -2.03
C VAL A 115 9.94 0.92 -1.52
N THR A 116 8.93 1.11 -0.68
CA THR A 116 8.54 2.43 -0.17
C THR A 116 9.60 3.04 0.75
N CYS A 117 10.28 2.24 1.59
CA CYS A 117 11.37 2.71 2.44
C CYS A 117 12.64 3.06 1.63
N GLY A 118 12.97 2.26 0.61
CA GLY A 118 14.17 2.49 -0.21
C GLY A 118 14.00 3.60 -1.25
N ALA A 119 12.80 3.75 -1.80
CA ALA A 119 12.44 4.79 -2.76
C ALA A 119 12.09 6.14 -2.10
N ALA A 120 12.04 6.21 -0.76
CA ALA A 120 11.79 7.40 0.07
C ALA A 120 11.00 8.52 -0.65
N PRO A 121 9.68 8.30 -0.91
CA PRO A 121 8.88 9.22 -1.70
C PRO A 121 8.95 10.64 -1.15
N PRO A 122 9.04 11.66 -2.04
CA PRO A 122 9.05 13.04 -1.59
C PRO A 122 7.74 13.36 -0.85
N PRO A 123 7.75 14.28 0.14
CA PRO A 123 6.56 14.59 0.93
C PRO A 123 5.34 14.92 0.08
N LYS A 124 5.52 15.59 -1.07
CA LYS A 124 4.44 15.91 -2.01
C LYS A 124 3.73 14.65 -2.55
N VAL A 125 4.45 13.58 -2.82
CA VAL A 125 3.88 12.29 -3.28
C VAL A 125 3.13 11.61 -2.14
N LEU A 126 3.68 11.64 -0.93
CA LEU A 126 2.99 11.10 0.26
C LEU A 126 1.70 11.86 0.57
N TRP A 127 1.73 13.20 0.51
CA TRP A 127 0.53 14.02 0.69
C TRP A 127 -0.46 13.82 -0.45
N GLY A 128 -0.01 13.71 -1.69
CA GLY A 128 -0.87 13.39 -2.84
C GLY A 128 -1.58 12.05 -2.65
N ALA A 129 -0.85 11.00 -2.26
CA ALA A 129 -1.40 9.69 -1.97
C ALA A 129 -2.37 9.71 -0.77
N ALA A 130 -2.01 10.40 0.31
CA ALA A 130 -2.87 10.54 1.48
C ALA A 130 -4.17 11.27 1.16
N THR A 131 -4.09 12.40 0.43
CA THR A 131 -5.27 13.15 0.00
C THR A 131 -6.12 12.36 -0.97
N PHE A 132 -5.51 11.62 -1.90
CA PHE A 132 -6.22 10.73 -2.80
C PHE A 132 -6.99 9.66 -2.00
N VAL A 133 -6.31 8.92 -1.12
CA VAL A 133 -6.94 7.89 -0.28
C VAL A 133 -8.06 8.48 0.59
N ALA A 134 -7.82 9.61 1.26
CA ALA A 134 -8.85 10.30 2.05
C ALA A 134 -10.04 10.75 1.19
N GLY A 135 -9.80 11.22 -0.03
CA GLY A 135 -10.81 11.61 -1.00
C GLY A 135 -11.65 10.42 -1.47
N VAL A 136 -11.03 9.28 -1.80
CA VAL A 136 -11.76 8.06 -2.19
C VAL A 136 -12.59 7.53 -1.01
N ILE A 137 -12.03 7.53 0.21
CA ILE A 137 -12.77 7.13 1.42
C ILE A 137 -13.96 8.07 1.69
N GLY A 138 -13.75 9.38 1.60
CA GLY A 138 -14.81 10.36 1.79
C GLY A 138 -15.92 10.25 0.74
N LEU A 139 -15.55 10.03 -0.52
CA LEU A 139 -16.52 9.80 -1.60
C LEU A 139 -17.31 8.51 -1.38
N ALA A 140 -16.64 7.41 -1.02
CA ALA A 140 -17.30 6.13 -0.73
C ALA A 140 -18.25 6.24 0.46
N ALA A 141 -17.85 6.96 1.53
CA ALA A 141 -18.71 7.25 2.67
C ALA A 141 -19.96 8.06 2.24
N LEU A 142 -19.78 9.10 1.43
CA LEU A 142 -20.89 9.92 0.93
C LEU A 142 -21.85 9.11 0.04
N VAL A 143 -21.32 8.30 -0.87
CA VAL A 143 -22.12 7.40 -1.72
C VAL A 143 -22.90 6.41 -0.86
N THR A 144 -22.26 5.85 0.17
CA THR A 144 -22.92 4.92 1.10
C THR A 144 -24.05 5.63 1.86
N LEU A 145 -23.82 6.83 2.39
CA LEU A 145 -24.85 7.62 3.06
C LEU A 145 -26.02 7.98 2.13
N ARG A 146 -25.72 8.33 0.87
CA ARG A 146 -26.75 8.59 -0.15
C ARG A 146 -27.56 7.36 -0.50
N ARG A 147 -26.94 6.17 -0.53
CA ARG A 147 -27.66 4.90 -0.73
C ARG A 147 -28.57 4.58 0.45
N ILE A 148 -28.14 4.89 1.68
CA ILE A 148 -28.98 4.74 2.87
C ILE A 148 -30.19 5.69 2.80
N ASP A 149 -29.96 6.95 2.44
CA ASP A 149 -31.00 7.98 2.33
C ASP A 149 -32.01 7.69 1.20
N ALA A 150 -31.55 7.12 0.09
CA ALA A 150 -32.38 6.80 -1.08
C ALA A 150 -33.02 5.41 -1.04
N ALA A 151 -32.63 4.53 -0.12
CA ALA A 151 -33.16 3.17 -0.08
C ALA A 151 -34.40 3.08 0.82
N ASP A 152 -35.54 2.67 0.23
CA ASP A 152 -36.76 2.31 0.98
C ASP A 152 -36.53 1.14 1.95
N ALA A 153 -35.44 0.36 1.77
CA ALA A 153 -35.01 -0.71 2.65
C ALA A 153 -33.50 -0.66 2.90
N ALA A 154 -33.06 0.23 3.80
CA ALA A 154 -31.66 0.34 4.26
C ALA A 154 -31.05 -1.01 4.71
N LEU A 155 -31.87 -1.97 5.12
CA LEU A 155 -31.48 -3.35 5.45
C LEU A 155 -30.81 -4.10 4.28
N GLY A 156 -31.14 -3.77 3.02
CA GLY A 156 -30.51 -4.37 1.84
C GLY A 156 -29.03 -4.01 1.66
N LEU A 157 -28.52 -3.03 2.42
CA LEU A 157 -27.10 -2.68 2.48
C LEU A 157 -26.34 -3.51 3.53
N PHE A 158 -27.02 -4.44 4.22
CA PHE A 158 -26.43 -5.27 5.26
C PHE A 158 -26.62 -6.75 4.95
N LEU A 159 -25.57 -7.54 5.16
CA LEU A 159 -25.62 -9.01 5.18
C LEU A 159 -25.23 -9.49 6.57
N ASP A 160 -26.14 -10.19 7.25
CA ASP A 160 -25.95 -10.66 8.63
C ASP A 160 -25.51 -9.55 9.61
N GLY A 161 -26.09 -8.35 9.45
CA GLY A 161 -25.78 -7.18 10.28
C GLY A 161 -24.46 -6.48 9.93
N ARG A 162 -23.79 -6.88 8.83
CA ARG A 162 -22.55 -6.28 8.35
C ARG A 162 -22.80 -5.45 7.11
N LEU A 163 -22.27 -4.23 7.09
CA LEU A 163 -22.38 -3.35 5.93
C LEU A 163 -21.71 -4.02 4.72
N LEU A 164 -22.49 -4.22 3.65
CA LEU A 164 -22.02 -4.53 2.30
C LEU A 164 -21.78 -3.18 1.59
N ALA A 165 -20.65 -2.56 1.87
CA ALA A 165 -20.22 -1.38 1.13
C ALA A 165 -19.30 -1.79 -0.03
N GLY A 166 -18.88 -0.81 -0.83
CA GLY A 166 -18.52 -0.99 -2.23
C GLY A 166 -17.35 -1.93 -2.60
N LEU A 167 -16.64 -2.55 -1.65
CA LEU A 167 -15.49 -3.43 -1.96
C LEU A 167 -15.82 -4.93 -2.00
N GLY A 168 -17.09 -5.31 -1.88
CA GLY A 168 -17.55 -6.69 -2.15
C GLY A 168 -17.39 -7.67 -0.99
N TYR A 169 -16.61 -7.33 0.05
CA TYR A 169 -16.51 -8.12 1.28
C TYR A 169 -16.26 -7.24 2.52
N PHE A 170 -16.94 -7.56 3.62
CA PHE A 170 -17.03 -6.70 4.82
C PHE A 170 -15.68 -6.34 5.46
N ASN A 171 -14.66 -7.22 5.38
CA ASN A 171 -13.32 -6.90 5.90
C ASN A 171 -12.60 -5.86 5.04
N ALA A 172 -12.82 -5.87 3.72
CA ALA A 172 -12.23 -4.91 2.80
C ALA A 172 -12.81 -3.52 3.05
N ASP A 173 -14.13 -3.41 3.25
CA ASP A 173 -14.79 -2.15 3.63
C ASP A 173 -14.26 -1.61 4.96
N ALA A 174 -14.15 -2.46 5.98
CA ALA A 174 -13.60 -2.05 7.28
C ALA A 174 -12.15 -1.58 7.18
N ALA A 175 -11.30 -2.31 6.45
CA ALA A 175 -9.91 -1.92 6.19
C ALA A 175 -9.82 -0.58 5.44
N PHE A 176 -10.69 -0.39 4.44
CA PHE A 176 -10.76 0.82 3.64
C PHE A 176 -11.13 2.05 4.48
N PHE A 177 -12.20 1.97 5.28
CA PHE A 177 -12.59 3.08 6.16
C PHE A 177 -11.56 3.36 7.28
N THR A 178 -10.91 2.33 7.81
CA THR A 178 -9.86 2.49 8.85
C THR A 178 -8.54 3.03 8.32
N THR A 179 -8.29 2.95 7.01
CA THR A 179 -7.09 3.56 6.39
C THR A 179 -7.07 5.08 6.59
N GLY A 180 -8.24 5.73 6.64
CA GLY A 180 -8.35 7.15 7.00
C GLY A 180 -7.84 7.46 8.41
N ALA A 181 -8.11 6.57 9.37
CA ALA A 181 -7.59 6.69 10.74
C ALA A 181 -6.07 6.52 10.80
N LEU A 182 -5.50 5.61 10.02
CA LEU A 182 -4.04 5.45 9.90
C LEU A 182 -3.38 6.73 9.34
N LEU A 183 -3.98 7.34 8.32
CA LEU A 183 -3.50 8.62 7.78
C LEU A 183 -3.60 9.74 8.82
N ALA A 184 -4.67 9.78 9.62
CA ALA A 184 -4.82 10.74 10.71
C ALA A 184 -3.76 10.52 11.81
N CYS A 185 -3.47 9.28 12.20
CA CYS A 185 -2.40 8.96 13.12
C CYS A 185 -1.03 9.37 12.59
N VAL A 186 -0.76 9.13 11.30
CA VAL A 186 0.48 9.59 10.64
C VAL A 186 0.55 11.11 10.65
N ALA A 187 -0.52 11.81 10.27
CA ALA A 187 -0.59 13.26 10.30
C ALA A 187 -0.38 13.84 11.71
N ALA A 188 -1.02 13.25 12.73
CA ALA A 188 -0.87 13.64 14.13
C ALA A 188 0.52 13.34 14.69
N SER A 189 1.18 12.28 14.19
CA SER A 189 2.56 11.93 14.58
C SER A 189 3.62 12.85 13.95
N GLN A 190 3.25 13.61 12.92
CA GLN A 190 4.14 14.57 12.30
C GLN A 190 4.25 15.77 13.23
N ARG A 191 5.43 15.95 13.83
CA ARG A 191 5.77 17.19 14.53
C ARG A 191 5.94 18.31 13.49
N ARG A 192 4.83 18.89 13.04
CA ARG A 192 4.83 20.23 12.43
C ARG A 192 4.60 21.22 13.57
N THR A 193 5.67 21.51 14.28
CA THR A 193 5.75 22.64 15.21
C THR A 193 5.65 23.95 14.40
N PRO A 194 4.87 24.96 14.82
CA PRO A 194 5.46 26.29 14.98
C PRO A 194 6.57 26.24 16.04
#